data_AF-A0A7V9NQ67-F1
#
_entry.id   AF-A0A7V9NQ67-F1
#
_cell.length_a   1.000
_cell.length_b   1.000
_cell.length_c   1.000
_cell.angle_alpha   90.00
_cell.angle_beta   90.00
_cell.angle_gamma   90.00
#
_symmetry.space_group_name_H-M   'P 1'
#
loop_
_entity.id
_entity.type
_entity.pdbx_description
1 polymer ?
#
loop_
_entity_poly.entity_id
_entity_poly.type
_entity_poly.pdbx_seq_one_letter_code
_entity_poly.pdbx_strand_id
1 'polypeptide(L)'
;MEISDGWSAAIADEELRRRYPEPDFDDSAWEPIPASSQWRSTPAFAETDGPVLYRAHFEAAPTGSRSWLCFDGIFYTSDVWLDGNYVGDTEGYFVPHAFEVTDALRERSEHILALEVACSRPEDLTEKRNITGVFQHWDCLDPDDSPGGIWRPVRIEHTGPARIQTMGVLCARADASRATLDLAADVNTTGAMTVVVRTTVRQGDRVTDHEAEHNLAAANNAISWKVDVDNPQLWWPHALGDPALAHVSVALFVVKPDGSRGELASDTRSVTTGLRSVSMRDFRWTINGERIFIKAVNHGPTTQ
;
A
#
# COMPACT_ATOMS: atom_id res chain seq x y z
N MET A 1 1.41 12.60 3.98
CA MET A 1 2.72 13.23 3.76
C MET A 1 3.72 12.13 3.46
N GLU A 2 4.54 12.29 2.43
CA GLU A 2 5.62 11.33 2.12
C GLU A 2 6.92 11.77 2.79
N ILE A 3 7.63 10.82 3.42
CA ILE A 3 8.95 11.05 4.03
C ILE A 3 10.00 10.79 2.95
N SER A 4 10.23 11.78 2.09
CA SER A 4 11.09 11.64 0.90
C SER A 4 12.54 12.07 1.12
N ASP A 5 12.78 12.88 2.15
CA ASP A 5 14.09 13.46 2.47
C ASP A 5 14.57 13.02 3.87
N GLY A 6 15.81 13.39 4.21
CA GLY A 6 16.36 13.18 5.56
C GLY A 6 16.84 11.75 5.83
N TRP A 7 16.89 10.90 4.80
CA TRP A 7 17.30 9.50 4.91
C TRP A 7 18.82 9.34 4.86
N SER A 8 19.34 8.60 5.81
CA SER A 8 20.72 8.11 5.85
C SER A 8 20.74 6.64 6.22
N ALA A 9 21.83 5.95 5.88
CA ALA A 9 21.98 4.53 6.15
C ALA A 9 23.41 4.13 6.52
N ALA A 10 23.52 2.98 7.18
CA ALA A 10 24.78 2.32 7.51
C ALA A 10 24.62 0.80 7.42
N ILE A 11 25.71 0.10 7.16
CA ILE A 11 25.72 -1.37 7.23
C ILE A 11 25.56 -1.78 8.69
N ALA A 12 24.67 -2.73 8.97
CA ALA A 12 24.41 -3.16 10.34
C ALA A 12 25.62 -3.88 10.95
N ASP A 13 25.99 -3.49 12.17
CA ASP A 13 26.92 -4.22 13.04
C ASP A 13 26.35 -4.36 14.47
N GLU A 14 27.02 -5.11 15.33
CA GLU A 14 26.55 -5.36 16.70
C GLU A 14 26.51 -4.12 17.60
N GLU A 15 27.34 -3.10 17.33
CA GLU A 15 27.38 -1.87 18.12
C GLU A 15 26.25 -0.95 17.70
N LEU A 16 26.13 -0.71 16.39
CA LEU A 16 25.08 0.12 15.80
C LEU A 16 23.70 -0.43 16.14
N ARG A 17 23.46 -1.74 16.04
CA ARG A 17 22.16 -2.37 16.36
C ARG A 17 21.63 -2.04 17.74
N ARG A 18 22.51 -1.75 18.71
CA ARG A 18 22.10 -1.44 20.09
C ARG A 18 21.63 0.00 20.26
N ARG A 19 22.02 0.89 19.35
CA ARG A 19 21.93 2.34 19.55
C ARG A 19 21.25 3.09 18.41
N TYR A 20 21.21 2.54 17.20
CA TYR A 20 20.64 3.24 16.05
C TYR A 20 19.16 3.64 16.19
N PRO A 21 18.31 3.00 17.02
CA PRO A 21 16.96 3.51 17.23
C PRO A 21 16.91 4.68 18.22
N GLU A 22 17.98 4.91 19.01
CA GLU A 22 18.02 5.95 20.04
C GLU A 22 17.80 7.34 19.41
N PRO A 23 16.90 8.18 19.96
CA PRO A 23 16.64 9.51 19.40
C PRO A 23 17.86 10.43 19.38
N ASP A 24 18.78 10.27 20.32
CA ASP A 24 19.98 11.10 20.46
C ASP A 24 21.23 10.51 19.80
N PHE A 25 21.10 9.38 19.10
CA PHE A 25 22.20 8.80 18.34
C PHE A 25 22.58 9.71 17.17
N ASP A 26 23.88 9.98 17.04
CA ASP A 26 24.46 10.83 15.99
C ASP A 26 24.71 10.01 14.72
N ASP A 27 23.85 10.21 13.73
CA ASP A 27 23.92 9.62 12.39
C ASP A 27 24.52 10.57 11.35
N SER A 28 25.16 11.68 11.76
CA SER A 28 25.73 12.66 10.83
C SER A 28 26.84 12.13 9.92
N ALA A 29 27.46 11.00 10.31
CA ALA A 29 28.47 10.31 9.53
C ALA A 29 27.92 9.19 8.62
N TRP A 30 26.60 8.94 8.64
CA TRP A 30 25.97 7.90 7.82
C TRP A 30 25.84 8.34 6.37
N GLU A 31 25.80 7.38 5.45
CA GLU A 31 25.69 7.66 4.02
C GLU A 31 24.27 8.14 3.69
N PRO A 32 24.09 9.30 3.04
CA PRO A 32 22.78 9.72 2.53
C PRO A 32 22.24 8.71 1.51
N ILE A 33 20.96 8.35 1.61
CA ILE A 33 20.33 7.38 0.71
C ILE A 33 18.94 7.87 0.27
N PRO A 34 18.50 7.64 -0.98
CA PRO A 34 17.13 7.98 -1.38
C PRO A 34 16.09 7.15 -0.62
N ALA A 35 15.00 7.81 -0.20
CA ALA A 35 13.85 7.23 0.53
C ALA A 35 13.26 5.95 -0.08
N SER A 36 13.19 5.90 -1.41
CA SER A 36 12.57 4.82 -2.18
C SER A 36 13.58 4.25 -3.16
N SER A 37 14.51 3.46 -2.66
CA SER A 37 15.56 2.81 -3.44
C SER A 37 15.94 1.44 -2.89
N GLN A 38 16.40 0.57 -3.79
CA GLN A 38 17.19 -0.59 -3.41
C GLN A 38 18.54 -0.10 -2.89
N TRP A 39 19.05 -0.64 -1.78
CA TRP A 39 20.28 -0.12 -1.17
C TRP A 39 21.47 -0.22 -2.11
N ARG A 40 21.55 -1.27 -2.95
CA ARG A 40 22.67 -1.47 -3.88
C ARG A 40 22.74 -0.42 -4.99
N SER A 41 21.69 0.37 -5.20
CA SER A 41 21.73 1.54 -6.09
C SER A 41 22.57 2.69 -5.52
N THR A 42 22.90 2.65 -4.23
CA THR A 42 23.80 3.60 -3.58
C THR A 42 25.21 3.02 -3.53
N PRO A 43 26.25 3.71 -4.05
CA PRO A 43 27.61 3.17 -4.16
C PRO A 43 28.21 2.62 -2.86
N ALA A 44 27.89 3.22 -1.70
CA ALA A 44 28.38 2.75 -0.40
C ALA A 44 27.86 1.35 -0.02
N PHE A 45 26.77 0.89 -0.64
CA PHE A 45 26.10 -0.37 -0.34
C PHE A 45 26.02 -1.30 -1.57
N ALA A 46 26.68 -0.99 -2.68
CA ALA A 46 26.60 -1.77 -3.92
C ALA A 46 27.00 -3.25 -3.73
N GLU A 47 27.94 -3.50 -2.81
CA GLU A 47 28.53 -4.81 -2.55
C GLU A 47 28.02 -5.47 -1.25
N THR A 48 27.02 -4.88 -0.57
CA THR A 48 26.51 -5.44 0.70
C THR A 48 25.26 -6.30 0.51
N ASP A 49 25.23 -7.43 1.21
CA ASP A 49 24.04 -8.27 1.39
C ASP A 49 23.15 -7.81 2.57
N GLY A 50 23.58 -6.76 3.27
CA GLY A 50 22.90 -6.23 4.44
C GLY A 50 23.07 -7.13 5.68
N PRO A 51 22.24 -6.94 6.73
CA PRO A 51 21.20 -5.92 6.84
C PRO A 51 21.75 -4.49 6.76
N VAL A 52 20.89 -3.56 6.32
CA VAL A 52 21.20 -2.13 6.25
C VAL A 52 20.29 -1.42 7.24
N LEU A 53 20.89 -0.59 8.09
CA LEU A 53 20.19 0.28 9.03
C LEU A 53 19.86 1.59 8.32
N TYR A 54 18.63 2.05 8.46
CA TYR A 54 18.15 3.32 7.92
C TYR A 54 17.70 4.22 9.06
N ARG A 55 17.96 5.51 8.91
CA ARG A 55 17.40 6.57 9.76
C ARG A 55 16.85 7.69 8.89
N ALA A 56 15.73 8.27 9.31
CA ALA A 56 15.11 9.42 8.67
C ALA A 56 14.67 10.44 9.70
N HIS A 57 15.10 11.68 9.54
CA HIS A 57 14.63 12.83 10.31
C HIS A 57 13.52 13.53 9.53
N PHE A 58 12.37 13.74 10.16
CA PHE A 58 11.23 14.38 9.50
C PHE A 58 10.37 15.19 10.45
N GLU A 59 9.66 16.17 9.91
CA GLU A 59 8.68 16.95 10.65
C GLU A 59 7.25 16.47 10.37
N ALA A 60 6.46 16.23 11.41
CA ALA A 60 5.04 15.94 11.31
C ALA A 60 4.28 16.62 12.45
N ALA A 61 3.50 17.65 12.14
CA ALA A 61 2.75 18.37 13.16
C ALA A 61 1.57 17.53 13.70
N PRO A 62 1.23 17.63 15.01
CA PRO A 62 0.02 17.05 15.56
C PRO A 62 -1.23 17.58 14.86
N THR A 63 -2.10 16.69 14.38
CA THR A 63 -3.31 17.06 13.63
C THR A 63 -4.61 16.85 14.41
N GLY A 64 -4.55 16.30 15.64
CA GLY A 64 -5.72 15.90 16.44
C GLY A 64 -6.50 14.70 15.88
N SER A 65 -6.14 14.21 14.70
CA SER A 65 -6.67 13.03 14.03
C SER A 65 -5.82 11.79 14.34
N ARG A 66 -6.20 10.61 13.83
CA ARG A 66 -5.36 9.41 13.93
C ARG A 66 -4.26 9.50 12.88
N SER A 67 -3.04 9.08 13.24
CA SER A 67 -1.88 9.12 12.36
C SER A 67 -1.30 7.73 12.13
N TRP A 68 -0.91 7.45 10.91
CA TRP A 68 -0.44 6.14 10.47
C TRP A 68 0.89 6.26 9.76
N LEU A 69 1.88 5.50 10.22
CA LEU A 69 3.14 5.29 9.52
C LEU A 69 2.94 4.14 8.54
N CYS A 70 2.95 4.46 7.25
CA CYS A 70 2.64 3.54 6.15
C CYS A 70 3.90 3.26 5.31
N PHE A 71 4.17 1.99 5.08
CA PHE A 71 5.22 1.49 4.20
C PHE A 71 4.59 0.80 3.00
N ASP A 72 4.83 1.31 1.79
CA ASP A 72 4.21 0.74 0.58
C ASP A 72 4.94 -0.51 0.05
N GLY A 73 6.16 -0.77 0.52
CA GLY A 73 6.93 -1.96 0.18
C GLY A 73 8.40 -1.88 0.61
N ILE A 74 8.86 -2.91 1.31
CA ILE A 74 10.25 -3.09 1.75
C ILE A 74 10.74 -4.48 1.33
N PHE A 75 11.92 -4.55 0.71
CA PHE A 75 12.60 -5.82 0.46
C PHE A 75 13.53 -6.16 1.64
N TYR A 76 13.31 -7.26 2.38
CA TYR A 76 12.10 -8.10 2.42
C TYR A 76 11.47 -8.11 3.80
N THR A 77 12.28 -8.08 4.86
CA THR A 77 11.84 -7.84 6.23
C THR A 77 12.40 -6.55 6.77
N SER A 78 11.70 -5.94 7.71
CA SER A 78 12.23 -4.82 8.49
C SER A 78 11.67 -4.83 9.89
N ASP A 79 12.49 -4.45 10.85
CA ASP A 79 12.03 -3.97 12.15
C ASP A 79 11.94 -2.43 12.10
N VAL A 80 10.94 -1.82 12.77
CA VAL A 80 10.65 -0.39 12.67
C VAL A 80 10.54 0.26 14.05
N TRP A 81 11.21 1.39 14.23
CA TRP A 81 11.16 2.23 15.42
C TRP A 81 10.81 3.66 15.08
N LEU A 82 10.01 4.30 15.94
CA LEU A 82 9.72 5.73 15.88
C LEU A 82 10.09 6.35 17.22
N ASP A 83 10.99 7.33 17.18
CA ASP A 83 11.51 8.03 18.35
C ASP A 83 12.03 7.07 19.44
N GLY A 84 12.73 6.01 19.03
CA GLY A 84 13.28 4.97 19.92
C GLY A 84 12.29 3.91 20.37
N ASN A 85 10.99 4.08 20.13
CA ASN A 85 9.98 3.08 20.47
C ASN A 85 9.78 2.12 19.31
N TYR A 86 9.81 0.81 19.59
CA TYR A 86 9.49 -0.20 18.58
C TYR A 86 8.02 -0.12 18.18
N VAL A 87 7.76 -0.05 16.89
CA VAL A 87 6.43 0.12 16.30
C VAL A 87 5.90 -1.20 15.73
N GLY A 88 6.79 -2.01 15.15
CA GLY A 88 6.44 -3.31 14.57
C GLY A 88 7.41 -3.74 13.49
N ASP A 89 7.16 -4.93 12.96
CA ASP A 89 7.92 -5.54 11.87
C ASP A 89 7.12 -5.52 10.55
N THR A 90 7.85 -5.63 9.45
CA THR A 90 7.30 -5.80 8.11
C THR A 90 7.88 -7.05 7.47
N GLU A 91 7.07 -7.73 6.65
CA GLU A 91 7.52 -8.85 5.83
C GLU A 91 6.78 -8.84 4.49
N GLY A 92 7.52 -8.97 3.39
CA GLY A 92 6.94 -9.06 2.06
C GLY A 92 6.99 -7.75 1.29
N TYR A 93 7.77 -7.73 0.21
CA TYR A 93 7.99 -6.53 -0.61
C TYR A 93 6.75 -6.00 -1.34
N PHE A 94 5.72 -6.85 -1.50
CA PHE A 94 4.46 -6.53 -2.17
C PHE A 94 3.32 -6.24 -1.19
N VAL A 95 3.57 -6.36 0.12
CA VAL A 95 2.57 -6.13 1.17
C VAL A 95 2.78 -4.74 1.76
N PRO A 96 1.79 -3.83 1.66
CA PRO A 96 1.87 -2.57 2.38
C PRO A 96 1.62 -2.79 3.87
N HIS A 97 2.37 -2.07 4.71
CA HIS A 97 2.26 -2.12 6.17
C HIS A 97 1.83 -0.75 6.69
N ALA A 98 1.05 -0.72 7.77
CA ALA A 98 0.61 0.52 8.38
C ALA A 98 0.51 0.37 9.90
N PHE A 99 1.16 1.28 10.63
CA PHE A 99 1.19 1.29 12.08
C PHE A 99 0.56 2.57 12.61
N GLU A 100 -0.28 2.45 13.64
CA GLU A 100 -0.84 3.64 14.28
C GLU A 100 0.23 4.30 15.16
N VAL A 101 0.55 5.54 14.85
CA VAL A 101 1.59 6.35 15.53
C VAL A 101 0.99 7.64 16.11
N THR A 102 -0.33 7.65 16.29
CA THR A 102 -1.11 8.81 16.74
C THR A 102 -0.55 9.45 18.02
N ASP A 103 -0.21 8.64 19.02
CA ASP A 103 0.24 9.17 20.32
C ASP A 103 1.67 9.72 20.24
N ALA A 104 2.58 9.05 19.53
CA ALA A 104 3.94 9.56 19.30
C ALA A 104 3.93 10.93 18.59
N LEU A 105 3.10 11.08 17.55
CA LEU A 105 2.95 12.32 16.78
C LEU A 105 2.19 13.43 17.51
N ARG A 106 1.65 13.18 18.71
CA ARG A 106 1.01 14.22 19.55
C ARG A 106 2.00 14.91 20.48
N GLU A 107 3.10 14.26 20.81
CA GLU A 107 4.04 14.72 21.83
C GLU A 107 5.03 15.77 21.31
N ARG A 108 5.33 15.74 20.01
CA ARG A 108 6.36 16.56 19.37
C ARG A 108 6.06 16.74 17.86
N SER A 109 6.84 17.57 17.20
CA SER A 109 6.76 17.82 15.75
C SER A 109 7.94 17.28 14.95
N GLU A 110 9.10 17.09 15.59
CA GLU A 110 10.31 16.53 14.98
C GLU A 110 10.42 15.06 15.39
N HIS A 111 10.65 14.19 14.42
CA HIS A 111 10.63 12.75 14.62
C HIS A 111 11.82 12.07 13.96
N ILE A 112 12.23 10.95 14.56
CA ILE A 112 13.25 10.04 14.02
C ILE A 112 12.61 8.69 13.75
N LEU A 113 12.64 8.28 12.49
CA LEU A 113 12.28 6.94 12.05
C LEU A 113 13.55 6.12 11.88
N ALA A 114 13.61 4.95 12.48
CA ALA A 114 14.74 4.02 12.35
C ALA A 114 14.25 2.64 11.90
N LEU A 115 15.00 2.01 11.00
CA LEU A 115 14.69 0.68 10.46
C LEU A 115 15.95 -0.17 10.35
N GLU A 116 15.83 -1.45 10.64
CA GLU A 116 16.80 -2.47 10.17
C GLU A 116 16.13 -3.25 9.06
N VAL A 117 16.68 -3.14 7.84
CA VAL A 117 16.13 -3.82 6.66
C VAL A 117 17.03 -4.98 6.28
N ALA A 118 16.43 -6.17 6.13
CA ALA A 118 17.12 -7.38 5.75
C ALA A 118 16.49 -8.01 4.50
N CYS A 119 17.35 -8.45 3.58
CA CYS A 119 16.97 -9.17 2.38
C CYS A 119 18.07 -10.16 2.01
N SER A 120 18.27 -11.16 2.88
CA SER A 120 19.36 -12.12 2.73
C SER A 120 19.26 -12.88 1.41
N ARG A 121 20.40 -13.00 0.72
CA ARG A 121 20.53 -13.84 -0.48
C ARG A 121 20.42 -15.32 -0.07
N PRO A 122 19.66 -16.15 -0.79
CA PRO A 122 19.61 -17.59 -0.51
C PRO A 122 20.94 -18.25 -0.84
N GLU A 123 21.56 -18.94 0.13
CA GLU A 123 22.74 -19.78 -0.11
C GLU A 123 22.39 -21.06 -0.88
N ASP A 124 21.21 -21.63 -0.59
CA ASP A 124 20.64 -22.78 -1.30
C ASP A 124 19.36 -22.37 -2.04
N LEU A 125 19.40 -22.46 -3.38
CA LEU A 125 18.29 -22.11 -4.26
C LEU A 125 17.10 -23.07 -4.17
N THR A 126 17.26 -24.24 -3.55
CA THR A 126 16.19 -25.20 -3.27
C THR A 126 15.52 -24.93 -1.91
N GLU A 127 16.15 -24.13 -1.04
CA GLU A 127 15.66 -23.81 0.30
C GLU A 127 15.43 -22.31 0.52
N LYS A 128 14.93 -21.60 -0.50
CA LYS A 128 14.62 -20.17 -0.40
C LYS A 128 13.63 -19.91 0.75
N ARG A 129 13.95 -18.93 1.60
CA ARG A 129 13.11 -18.49 2.72
C ARG A 129 12.30 -17.23 2.40
N ASN A 130 12.81 -16.36 1.52
CA ASN A 130 12.12 -15.13 1.14
C ASN A 130 11.17 -15.36 -0.05
N ILE A 131 9.99 -14.74 -0.02
CA ILE A 131 9.02 -14.77 -1.13
C ILE A 131 9.29 -13.58 -2.07
N THR A 132 10.41 -13.65 -2.78
CA THR A 132 10.91 -12.59 -3.69
C THR A 132 10.87 -13.00 -5.16
N GLY A 133 10.58 -14.28 -5.45
CA GLY A 133 10.44 -14.79 -6.82
C GLY A 133 11.68 -14.56 -7.68
N VAL A 134 11.47 -13.98 -8.86
CA VAL A 134 12.53 -13.72 -9.85
C VAL A 134 13.58 -12.71 -9.38
N PHE A 135 13.28 -11.88 -8.37
CA PHE A 135 14.19 -10.84 -7.89
C PHE A 135 15.39 -11.36 -7.10
N GLN A 136 15.37 -12.60 -6.64
CA GLN A 136 16.53 -13.22 -5.98
C GLN A 136 17.26 -14.24 -6.86
N HIS A 137 16.57 -14.81 -7.84
CA HIS A 137 17.19 -15.79 -8.74
C HIS A 137 16.33 -16.03 -9.97
N TRP A 138 16.89 -15.70 -11.12
CA TRP A 138 16.40 -16.02 -12.45
C TRP A 138 17.60 -16.08 -13.41
N ASP A 139 17.54 -16.88 -14.48
CA ASP A 139 18.65 -17.05 -15.43
C ASP A 139 18.95 -15.80 -16.27
N CYS A 140 18.09 -14.78 -16.19
CA CYS A 140 18.28 -13.46 -16.81
C CYS A 140 18.57 -12.34 -15.79
N LEU A 141 18.81 -12.67 -14.51
CA LEU A 141 19.22 -11.73 -13.47
C LEU A 141 20.70 -11.99 -13.11
N ASP A 142 21.42 -10.94 -12.70
CA ASP A 142 22.73 -11.10 -12.06
C ASP A 142 22.56 -11.89 -10.75
N PRO A 143 23.22 -13.06 -10.58
CA PRO A 143 23.08 -13.88 -9.39
C PRO A 143 23.67 -13.26 -8.11
N ASP A 144 24.48 -12.21 -8.24
CA ASP A 144 25.10 -11.51 -7.11
C ASP A 144 24.36 -10.21 -6.73
N ASP A 145 23.27 -9.89 -7.44
CA ASP A 145 22.41 -8.75 -7.12
C ASP A 145 21.44 -9.05 -5.96
N SER A 146 21.02 -8.00 -5.24
CA SER A 146 20.06 -8.08 -4.15
C SER A 146 19.03 -6.96 -4.25
N PRO A 147 17.72 -7.27 -4.21
CA PRO A 147 16.68 -6.26 -4.31
C PRO A 147 16.44 -5.50 -3.00
N GLY A 148 17.27 -5.72 -1.97
CA GLY A 148 17.06 -5.23 -0.62
C GLY A 148 16.92 -3.71 -0.52
N GLY A 149 16.09 -3.27 0.42
CA GLY A 149 15.89 -1.85 0.74
C GLY A 149 14.42 -1.42 0.71
N ILE A 150 14.20 -0.14 0.99
CA ILE A 150 12.88 0.48 0.98
C ILE A 150 12.57 0.88 -0.46
N TRP A 151 11.89 0.04 -1.23
CA TRP A 151 11.73 0.26 -2.69
C TRP A 151 10.49 1.10 -3.06
N ARG A 152 9.61 1.36 -2.10
CA ARG A 152 8.40 2.17 -2.27
C ARG A 152 8.25 3.22 -1.16
N PRO A 153 7.42 4.24 -1.38
CA PRO A 153 7.29 5.36 -0.44
C PRO A 153 6.96 4.96 1.00
N VAL A 154 7.52 5.74 1.92
CA VAL A 154 7.16 5.78 3.35
C VAL A 154 6.34 7.03 3.61
N ARG A 155 5.19 6.91 4.27
CA ARG A 155 4.22 8.00 4.39
C ARG A 155 3.61 8.09 5.78
N ILE A 156 3.32 9.30 6.21
CA ILE A 156 2.35 9.57 7.29
C ILE A 156 0.98 9.83 6.66
N GLU A 157 0.00 9.00 6.98
CA GLU A 157 -1.40 9.21 6.63
C GLU A 157 -2.22 9.64 7.85
N HIS A 158 -3.27 10.43 7.63
CA HIS A 158 -4.18 10.86 8.68
C HIS A 158 -5.60 10.40 8.40
N THR A 159 -6.29 9.92 9.43
CA THR A 159 -7.70 9.52 9.34
C THR A 159 -8.48 10.06 10.54
N GLY A 160 -9.79 10.20 10.39
CA GLY A 160 -10.72 10.30 11.49
C GLY A 160 -10.83 8.98 12.29
N PRO A 161 -11.90 8.82 13.08
CA PRO A 161 -12.03 7.68 13.99
C PRO A 161 -12.33 6.34 13.31
N ALA A 162 -12.71 6.32 12.03
CA ALA A 162 -12.84 5.12 11.19
C ALA A 162 -11.85 5.16 10.00
N ARG A 163 -11.07 4.08 9.83
CA ARG A 163 -10.09 3.92 8.75
C ARG A 163 -10.40 2.68 7.91
N ILE A 164 -10.32 2.81 6.60
CA ILE A 164 -10.33 1.69 5.66
C ILE A 164 -8.92 1.08 5.64
N GLN A 165 -8.79 -0.14 6.14
CA GLN A 165 -7.52 -0.89 6.14
C GLN A 165 -7.29 -1.60 4.81
N THR A 166 -8.33 -2.25 4.29
CA THR A 166 -8.32 -2.94 3.00
C THR A 166 -9.59 -2.61 2.24
N MET A 167 -9.54 -2.63 0.91
CA MET A 167 -10.70 -2.41 0.06
C MET A 167 -10.58 -3.25 -1.21
N GLY A 168 -11.61 -4.03 -1.49
CA GLY A 168 -11.76 -4.79 -2.74
C GLY A 168 -12.91 -4.23 -3.57
N VAL A 169 -12.70 -4.10 -4.88
CA VAL A 169 -13.73 -3.73 -5.85
C VAL A 169 -13.72 -4.76 -6.98
N LEU A 170 -14.74 -5.61 -7.00
CA LEU A 170 -14.91 -6.65 -8.01
C LEU A 170 -16.05 -6.27 -8.95
N CYS A 171 -15.77 -6.16 -10.25
CA CYS A 171 -16.83 -6.12 -11.26
C CYS A 171 -17.37 -7.55 -11.46
N ALA A 172 -18.44 -7.88 -10.75
CA ALA A 172 -18.99 -9.24 -10.71
C ALA A 172 -19.71 -9.59 -12.01
N ARG A 173 -20.38 -8.61 -12.63
CA ARG A 173 -21.07 -8.72 -13.92
C ARG A 173 -20.97 -7.40 -14.65
N ALA A 174 -20.86 -7.46 -15.99
CA ALA A 174 -20.91 -6.30 -16.85
C ALA A 174 -21.40 -6.67 -18.24
N ASP A 175 -22.39 -5.93 -18.72
CA ASP A 175 -22.86 -5.90 -20.11
C ASP A 175 -23.15 -4.45 -20.53
N ALA A 176 -23.67 -4.25 -21.74
CA ALA A 176 -23.93 -2.92 -22.28
C ALA A 176 -25.00 -2.12 -21.50
N SER A 177 -25.88 -2.81 -20.77
CA SER A 177 -26.98 -2.19 -20.01
C SER A 177 -26.61 -1.94 -18.55
N ARG A 178 -25.81 -2.81 -17.92
CA ARG A 178 -25.48 -2.71 -16.50
C ARG A 178 -24.15 -3.38 -16.16
N ALA A 179 -23.43 -2.78 -15.20
CA ALA A 179 -22.38 -3.45 -14.45
C ALA A 179 -22.72 -3.48 -12.95
N THR A 180 -22.48 -4.59 -12.29
CA THR A 180 -22.62 -4.73 -10.83
C THR A 180 -21.24 -4.85 -10.20
N LEU A 181 -20.93 -3.93 -9.31
CA LEU A 181 -19.73 -3.95 -8.47
C LEU A 181 -20.05 -4.57 -7.12
N ASP A 182 -19.28 -5.57 -6.72
CA ASP A 182 -19.26 -6.12 -5.38
C ASP A 182 -18.06 -5.49 -4.64
N LEU A 183 -18.35 -4.72 -3.59
CA LEU A 183 -17.35 -4.04 -2.78
C LEU A 183 -17.26 -4.68 -1.40
N ALA A 184 -16.05 -4.76 -0.87
CA ALA A 184 -15.79 -5.17 0.49
C ALA A 184 -14.65 -4.32 1.08
N ALA A 185 -14.72 -4.06 2.38
CA ALA A 185 -13.69 -3.33 3.09
C ALA A 185 -13.54 -3.82 4.53
N ASP A 186 -12.29 -3.90 4.99
CA ASP A 186 -11.97 -4.00 6.41
C ASP A 186 -11.80 -2.59 6.97
N VAL A 187 -12.55 -2.27 8.02
CA VAL A 187 -12.61 -0.96 8.65
C VAL A 187 -12.21 -1.06 10.12
N ASN A 188 -11.21 -0.29 10.52
CA ASN A 188 -10.80 -0.16 11.91
C ASN A 188 -11.37 1.13 12.53
N THR A 189 -11.99 1.01 13.70
CA THR A 189 -12.64 2.11 14.41
C THR A 189 -12.07 2.29 15.83
N THR A 190 -12.10 3.52 16.34
CA THR A 190 -11.71 3.84 17.73
C THR A 190 -12.77 3.45 18.77
N GLY A 191 -13.96 3.08 18.33
CA GLY A 191 -15.10 2.75 19.18
C GLY A 191 -16.30 2.30 18.35
N ALA A 192 -17.38 1.88 19.02
CA ALA A 192 -18.62 1.59 18.30
C ALA A 192 -19.19 2.88 17.71
N MET A 193 -19.55 2.86 16.43
CA MET A 193 -20.05 4.03 15.71
C MET A 193 -20.88 3.63 14.50
N THR A 194 -21.69 4.56 14.01
CA THR A 194 -22.40 4.43 12.74
C THR A 194 -21.66 5.25 11.67
N VAL A 195 -21.47 4.67 10.49
CA VAL A 195 -20.85 5.36 9.35
C VAL A 195 -21.76 5.31 8.12
N VAL A 196 -21.76 6.39 7.35
CA VAL A 196 -22.28 6.40 5.98
C VAL A 196 -21.11 6.16 5.03
N VAL A 197 -21.18 5.06 4.29
CA VAL A 197 -20.25 4.70 3.23
C VAL A 197 -20.75 5.29 1.93
N ARG A 198 -20.07 6.32 1.42
CA ARG A 198 -20.36 6.88 0.09
C ARG A 198 -19.42 6.28 -0.94
N THR A 199 -19.98 5.65 -1.96
CA THR A 199 -19.25 5.13 -3.12
C THR A 199 -19.59 5.97 -4.36
N THR A 200 -18.58 6.51 -5.01
CA THR A 200 -18.71 7.23 -6.28
C THR A 200 -17.95 6.47 -7.37
N VAL A 201 -18.64 6.09 -8.43
CA VAL A 201 -18.05 5.47 -9.64
C VAL A 201 -18.09 6.48 -10.78
N ARG A 202 -16.93 6.83 -11.33
CA ARG A 202 -16.80 7.81 -12.42
C ARG A 202 -16.21 7.19 -13.68
N GLN A 203 -16.85 7.38 -14.83
CA GLN A 203 -16.39 7.00 -16.17
C GLN A 203 -16.53 8.19 -17.12
N GLY A 204 -15.46 8.97 -17.31
CA GLY A 204 -15.55 10.28 -17.98
C GLY A 204 -16.55 11.18 -17.27
N ASP A 205 -17.57 11.65 -18.01
CA ASP A 205 -18.65 12.49 -17.49
C ASP A 205 -19.76 11.71 -16.75
N ARG A 206 -19.75 10.37 -16.81
CA ARG A 206 -20.76 9.54 -16.12
C ARG A 206 -20.37 9.37 -14.67
N VAL A 207 -21.33 9.60 -13.77
CA VAL A 207 -21.14 9.44 -12.32
C VAL A 207 -22.30 8.63 -11.76
N THR A 208 -21.97 7.59 -10.99
CA THR A 208 -22.92 6.84 -10.16
C THR A 208 -22.53 7.04 -8.70
N ASP A 209 -23.45 7.56 -7.90
CA ASP A 209 -23.29 7.68 -6.45
C ASP A 209 -24.17 6.64 -5.74
N HIS A 210 -23.63 6.05 -4.69
CA HIS A 210 -24.33 5.12 -3.81
C HIS A 210 -23.95 5.41 -2.36
N GLU A 211 -24.93 5.38 -1.45
CA GLU A 211 -24.70 5.52 -0.03
C GLU A 211 -25.33 4.35 0.73
N ALA A 212 -24.60 3.82 1.71
CA ALA A 212 -25.11 2.82 2.63
C ALA A 212 -24.66 3.14 4.06
N GLU A 213 -25.55 2.93 5.02
CA GLU A 213 -25.23 3.09 6.43
C GLU A 213 -24.80 1.73 7.02
N HIS A 214 -23.75 1.75 7.84
CA HIS A 214 -23.25 0.59 8.55
C HIS A 214 -23.03 0.92 10.03
N ASN A 215 -23.48 0.03 10.91
CA ASN A 215 -23.14 0.05 12.33
C ASN A 215 -21.87 -0.77 12.55
N LEU A 216 -20.82 -0.13 13.05
CA LEU A 216 -19.52 -0.73 13.29
C LEU A 216 -19.30 -0.91 14.79
N ALA A 217 -18.76 -2.06 15.17
CA ALA A 217 -18.22 -2.29 16.50
C ALA A 217 -16.89 -1.54 16.68
N ALA A 218 -16.35 -1.54 17.90
CA ALA A 218 -14.99 -1.04 18.15
C ALA A 218 -13.95 -1.96 17.49
N ALA A 219 -12.81 -1.39 17.10
CA ALA A 219 -11.72 -2.06 16.40
C ALA A 219 -12.12 -2.56 14.99
N ASN A 220 -11.85 -3.82 14.64
CA ASN A 220 -11.91 -4.30 13.27
C ASN A 220 -13.31 -4.77 12.87
N ASN A 221 -13.75 -4.34 11.69
CA ASN A 221 -15.06 -4.66 11.11
C ASN A 221 -14.88 -5.04 9.64
N ALA A 222 -15.60 -6.06 9.16
CA ALA A 222 -15.68 -6.38 7.74
C ALA A 222 -17.06 -5.98 7.21
N ILE A 223 -17.09 -5.13 6.18
CA ILE A 223 -18.33 -4.68 5.54
C ILE A 223 -18.32 -5.01 4.04
N SER A 224 -19.51 -5.23 3.48
CA SER A 224 -19.69 -5.42 2.04
C SER A 224 -21.00 -4.80 1.56
N TRP A 225 -20.99 -4.33 0.31
CA TRP A 225 -22.15 -3.74 -0.34
C TRP A 225 -22.02 -3.86 -1.87
N LYS A 226 -23.07 -3.51 -2.59
CA LYS A 226 -23.10 -3.57 -4.06
C LYS A 226 -23.42 -2.21 -4.65
N VAL A 227 -22.87 -1.92 -5.82
CA VAL A 227 -23.20 -0.73 -6.62
C VAL A 227 -23.50 -1.17 -8.03
N ASP A 228 -24.71 -0.85 -8.50
CA ASP A 228 -25.10 -1.03 -9.90
C ASP A 228 -24.79 0.25 -10.68
N VAL A 229 -24.08 0.10 -11.80
CA VAL A 229 -23.74 1.16 -12.76
C VAL A 229 -24.55 0.91 -14.02
N ASP A 230 -25.55 1.74 -14.28
CA ASP A 230 -26.37 1.64 -15.48
C ASP A 230 -25.65 2.24 -16.69
N ASN A 231 -25.83 1.59 -17.86
CA ASN A 231 -25.19 1.92 -19.13
C ASN A 231 -23.67 2.17 -18.98
N PRO A 232 -22.90 1.18 -18.49
CA PRO A 232 -21.47 1.36 -18.22
C PRO A 232 -20.69 1.57 -19.52
N GLN A 233 -19.57 2.29 -19.44
CA GLN A 233 -18.54 2.21 -20.47
C GLN A 233 -17.69 0.96 -20.19
N LEU A 234 -17.88 -0.09 -20.98
CA LEU A 234 -17.13 -1.33 -20.80
C LEU A 234 -15.65 -1.14 -21.16
N TRP A 235 -14.78 -1.72 -20.37
CA TRP A 235 -13.36 -1.84 -20.71
C TRP A 235 -13.18 -2.93 -21.77
N TRP A 236 -12.38 -2.63 -22.79
CA TRP A 236 -11.97 -3.58 -23.82
C TRP A 236 -10.45 -3.63 -23.95
N PRO A 237 -9.87 -4.79 -24.30
CA PRO A 237 -8.47 -4.85 -24.72
C PRO A 237 -8.29 -4.14 -26.06
N HIS A 238 -7.08 -3.66 -26.33
CA HIS A 238 -6.73 -2.93 -27.57
C HIS A 238 -7.20 -3.61 -28.86
N ALA A 239 -7.25 -4.94 -28.91
CA ALA A 239 -7.69 -5.68 -30.09
C ALA A 239 -9.21 -5.65 -30.35
N LEU A 240 -10.03 -5.25 -29.36
CA LEU A 240 -11.50 -5.31 -29.42
C LEU A 240 -12.17 -3.96 -29.21
N GLY A 241 -11.50 -2.96 -28.64
CA GLY A 241 -12.06 -1.63 -28.44
C GLY A 241 -11.29 -0.77 -27.45
N ASP A 242 -11.98 0.22 -26.90
CA ASP A 242 -11.40 1.21 -26.00
C ASP A 242 -11.22 0.69 -24.57
N PRO A 243 -10.08 0.97 -23.92
CA PRO A 243 -9.80 0.56 -22.55
C PRO A 243 -10.44 1.52 -21.53
N ALA A 244 -11.77 1.70 -21.58
CA ALA A 244 -12.48 2.61 -20.69
C ALA A 244 -12.29 2.22 -19.21
N LEU A 245 -11.84 3.18 -18.39
CA LEU A 245 -11.58 2.97 -16.96
C LEU A 245 -12.64 3.67 -16.11
N ALA A 246 -12.97 3.03 -14.99
CA ALA A 246 -13.81 3.58 -13.93
C ALA A 246 -12.94 3.92 -12.72
N HIS A 247 -13.09 5.15 -12.20
CA HIS A 247 -12.52 5.55 -10.92
C HIS A 247 -13.57 5.36 -9.84
N VAL A 248 -13.29 4.46 -8.90
CA VAL A 248 -14.17 4.14 -7.77
C VAL A 248 -13.56 4.76 -6.52
N SER A 249 -14.29 5.67 -5.88
CA SER A 249 -13.91 6.31 -4.62
C SER A 249 -14.88 5.89 -3.53
N VAL A 250 -14.38 5.43 -2.40
CA VAL A 250 -15.15 5.07 -1.20
C VAL A 250 -14.71 5.96 -0.06
N ALA A 251 -15.66 6.70 0.52
CA ALA A 251 -15.44 7.60 1.64
C ALA A 251 -16.33 7.19 2.82
N LEU A 252 -15.74 7.18 4.02
CA LEU A 252 -16.46 6.92 5.27
C LEU A 252 -16.81 8.23 5.95
N PHE A 253 -18.07 8.46 6.28
CA PHE A 253 -18.49 9.61 7.07
C PHE A 253 -19.11 9.16 8.37
N VAL A 254 -18.61 9.65 9.50
CA VAL A 254 -19.11 9.30 10.82
C VAL A 254 -20.44 9.99 11.08
N VAL A 255 -21.43 9.25 11.56
CA VAL A 255 -22.71 9.82 12.03
C VAL A 255 -22.52 10.32 13.46
N LYS A 256 -22.89 11.58 13.68
CA LYS A 256 -22.81 12.25 14.99
C LYS A 256 -23.97 11.79 15.90
N PRO A 257 -23.87 12.00 17.23
CA PRO A 257 -24.95 11.64 18.16
C PRO A 257 -26.31 12.30 17.89
N ASP A 258 -26.32 13.44 17.19
CA ASP A 258 -27.55 14.13 16.76
C ASP A 258 -28.18 13.53 15.48
N GLY A 259 -27.60 12.44 14.95
CA GLY A 259 -28.03 11.77 13.73
C GLY A 259 -27.53 12.44 12.44
N SER A 260 -26.82 13.57 12.52
CA SER A 260 -26.26 14.22 11.34
C SER A 260 -24.96 13.55 10.89
N ARG A 261 -24.67 13.60 9.59
CA ARG A 261 -23.42 13.11 9.03
C ARG A 261 -22.29 14.13 9.27
N GLY A 262 -21.10 13.65 9.59
CA GLY A 262 -19.88 14.47 9.61
C GLY A 262 -19.65 15.17 8.26
N GLU A 263 -19.15 16.41 8.31
CA GLU A 263 -18.86 17.20 7.11
C GLU A 263 -17.63 16.68 6.36
N LEU A 264 -16.63 16.22 7.11
CA LEU A 264 -15.40 15.65 6.58
C LEU A 264 -15.48 14.12 6.62
N ALA A 265 -14.96 13.49 5.57
CA ALA A 265 -14.76 12.05 5.57
C ALA A 265 -13.71 11.67 6.62
N SER A 266 -13.97 10.60 7.34
CA SER A 266 -13.02 9.98 8.26
C SER A 266 -11.87 9.32 7.51
N ASP A 267 -12.15 8.66 6.39
CA ASP A 267 -11.13 8.13 5.49
C ASP A 267 -11.71 8.05 4.07
N THR A 268 -10.83 8.03 3.07
CA THR A 268 -11.20 7.88 1.66
C THR A 268 -10.17 7.05 0.93
N ARG A 269 -10.63 6.01 0.23
CA ARG A 269 -9.80 5.17 -0.64
C ARG A 269 -10.35 5.18 -2.05
N SER A 270 -9.46 5.10 -3.03
CA SER A 270 -9.81 5.11 -4.44
C SER A 270 -9.06 4.02 -5.20
N VAL A 271 -9.73 3.42 -6.17
CA VAL A 271 -9.16 2.43 -7.09
C VAL A 271 -9.64 2.72 -8.51
N THR A 272 -8.77 2.45 -9.47
CA THR A 272 -9.14 2.48 -10.89
C THR A 272 -9.34 1.06 -11.38
N THR A 273 -10.47 0.78 -12.02
CA THR A 273 -10.81 -0.55 -12.53
C THR A 273 -11.50 -0.48 -13.89
N GLY A 274 -11.38 -1.54 -14.68
CA GLY A 274 -12.09 -1.66 -15.96
C GLY A 274 -13.33 -2.52 -15.81
N LEU A 275 -14.52 -1.97 -16.08
CA LEU A 275 -15.79 -2.69 -16.00
C LEU A 275 -15.88 -3.68 -17.16
N ARG A 276 -15.74 -4.97 -16.88
CA ARG A 276 -15.72 -6.03 -17.90
C ARG A 276 -16.05 -7.38 -17.31
N SER A 277 -16.51 -8.30 -18.15
CA SER A 277 -16.50 -9.73 -17.84
C SER A 277 -15.31 -10.40 -18.51
N VAL A 278 -14.63 -11.29 -17.78
CA VAL A 278 -13.54 -12.12 -18.28
C VAL A 278 -13.91 -13.57 -18.04
N SER A 279 -13.79 -14.42 -19.05
CA SER A 279 -13.99 -15.86 -18.88
C SER A 279 -12.96 -16.66 -19.68
N MET A 280 -12.62 -17.83 -19.15
CA MET A 280 -11.80 -18.83 -19.85
C MET A 280 -12.52 -20.18 -19.78
N ARG A 281 -12.74 -20.80 -20.94
CA ARG A 281 -13.24 -22.18 -21.04
C ARG A 281 -12.45 -22.90 -22.11
N ASP A 282 -11.90 -24.08 -21.80
CA ASP A 282 -11.09 -24.90 -22.72
C ASP A 282 -9.96 -24.08 -23.38
N PHE A 283 -9.24 -23.29 -22.59
CA PHE A 283 -8.20 -22.35 -23.04
C PHE A 283 -8.66 -21.30 -24.07
N ARG A 284 -9.98 -21.09 -24.22
CA ARG A 284 -10.56 -20.01 -25.01
C ARG A 284 -10.96 -18.88 -24.09
N TRP A 285 -10.33 -17.73 -24.29
CA TRP A 285 -10.60 -16.51 -23.55
C TRP A 285 -11.71 -15.72 -24.23
N THR A 286 -12.61 -15.16 -23.41
CA THR A 286 -13.60 -14.18 -23.83
C THR A 286 -13.54 -12.95 -22.94
N ILE A 287 -13.67 -11.76 -23.54
CA ILE A 287 -13.86 -10.50 -22.82
C ILE A 287 -15.21 -9.94 -23.25
N ASN A 288 -16.10 -9.66 -22.29
CA ASN A 288 -17.46 -9.16 -22.57
C ASN A 288 -18.24 -10.05 -23.56
N GLY A 289 -18.01 -11.36 -23.50
CA GLY A 289 -18.61 -12.34 -24.42
C GLY A 289 -17.87 -12.54 -25.74
N GLU A 290 -16.98 -11.63 -26.13
CA GLU A 290 -16.23 -11.70 -27.38
C GLU A 290 -14.94 -12.50 -27.24
N ARG A 291 -14.69 -13.43 -28.17
CA ARG A 291 -13.50 -14.28 -28.16
C ARG A 291 -12.24 -13.47 -28.48
N ILE A 292 -11.17 -13.71 -27.72
CA ILE A 292 -9.85 -13.16 -28.01
C ILE A 292 -8.80 -14.26 -28.13
N PHE A 293 -7.91 -14.11 -29.12
CA PHE A 293 -6.67 -14.88 -29.21
C PHE A 293 -5.56 -14.11 -28.49
N ILE A 294 -5.03 -14.70 -27.40
CA ILE A 294 -4.01 -14.05 -26.58
C ILE A 294 -2.67 -14.08 -27.33
N LYS A 295 -2.14 -12.88 -27.60
CA LYS A 295 -0.81 -12.64 -28.17
C LYS A 295 -0.01 -11.88 -27.11
N ALA A 296 1.01 -12.50 -26.55
CA ALA A 296 1.75 -11.94 -25.43
C ALA A 296 3.25 -12.29 -25.51
N VAL A 297 4.02 -11.58 -24.70
CA VAL A 297 5.42 -11.88 -24.37
C VAL A 297 5.56 -11.95 -22.85
N ASN A 298 6.53 -12.71 -22.35
CA ASN A 298 6.86 -12.69 -20.92
C ASN A 298 7.71 -11.46 -20.64
N HIS A 299 7.29 -10.62 -19.69
CA HIS A 299 8.00 -9.41 -19.28
C HIS A 299 8.60 -9.62 -17.88
N GLY A 300 9.93 -9.55 -17.77
CA GLY A 300 10.63 -9.60 -16.48
C GLY A 300 10.66 -8.24 -15.78
N PRO A 301 11.14 -8.16 -14.54
CA PRO A 301 11.37 -6.86 -13.88
C PRO A 301 12.40 -6.04 -14.66
N THR A 302 12.20 -4.72 -14.71
CA THR A 302 13.12 -3.77 -15.35
C THR A 302 13.53 -2.71 -14.34
N THR A 303 14.74 -2.18 -14.47
CA THR A 303 15.29 -1.09 -13.64
C THR A 303 14.82 0.31 -14.06
N GLN A 304 13.80 0.39 -14.93
CA GLN A 304 13.18 1.64 -15.40
C GLN A 304 11.88 1.94 -14.67
#